data_AF-A0A7S4G6D7-F1
#
_entry.id   AF-A0A7S4G6D7-F1
#
_cell.length_a   1.000
_cell.length_b   1.000
_cell.length_c   1.000
_cell.angle_alpha   90.00
_cell.angle_beta   90.00
_cell.angle_gamma   90.00
#
_symmetry.space_group_name_H-M   'P 1'
#
loop_
_entity.id
_entity.type
_entity.pdbx_description
1 polymer ?
#
loop_
_entity_poly.entity_id
_entity_poly.type
_entity_poly.pdbx_seq_one_letter_code
_entity_poly.pdbx_strand_id
1 'polypeptide(L)'
;VKLNRTTCCVCNAESPKVLLTKKMLDLKVQDVLTDHDDITWEGLMPRCQLYDYQWGLNIDNSEDKSIMELVKKLRDANCPFCGFRCRDLRDLQAHMRQNHKGYQHCTLCLESRSVFLCEQIIYTNSELQQHNSMEKTCLKDPPQFRGHPACEFCCTNFYDNDQLFDHMHKAHETCHICQKNGYEFVYYQNMAKLESHFRSNHYYCDHPECQMSPLERVFNTDLDLRCHQQQMHGKGGKKERG
;
A
#
# COMPACT_ATOMS: atom_id res chain seq x y z
N VAL A 1 6.41 -11.63 10.40
CA VAL A 1 4.97 -11.56 10.10
C VAL A 1 4.33 -10.49 10.97
N LYS A 2 3.82 -9.40 10.39
CA LYS A 2 2.91 -8.48 11.10
C LYS A 2 1.57 -9.22 11.27
N LEU A 3 1.47 -10.06 12.30
CA LEU A 3 0.25 -10.80 12.66
C LEU A 3 -0.82 -9.92 13.34
N ASN A 4 -0.68 -8.59 13.28
CA ASN A 4 -1.68 -7.66 13.82
C ASN A 4 -2.93 -7.54 12.92
N ARG A 5 -3.07 -8.45 11.94
CA ARG A 5 -4.28 -8.62 11.16
C ARG A 5 -5.10 -9.73 11.82
N THR A 6 -6.34 -9.41 12.18
CA THR A 6 -7.34 -10.38 12.64
C THR A 6 -7.91 -11.22 11.50
N THR A 7 -7.19 -11.34 10.38
CA THR A 7 -7.63 -12.08 9.19
C THR A 7 -6.60 -13.13 8.80
N CYS A 8 -7.09 -14.32 8.44
CA CYS A 8 -6.26 -15.44 8.01
C CYS A 8 -5.53 -15.12 6.70
N CYS A 9 -4.22 -15.33 6.64
CA CYS A 9 -3.41 -15.04 5.44
C CYS A 9 -3.67 -16.00 4.25
N VAL A 10 -4.39 -17.09 4.45
CA VAL A 10 -4.71 -18.09 3.41
C VAL A 10 -6.11 -17.88 2.83
N CYS A 11 -7.13 -17.77 3.68
CA CYS A 11 -8.53 -17.66 3.26
C CYS A 11 -9.15 -16.28 3.50
N ASN A 12 -8.42 -15.34 4.09
CA ASN A 12 -8.86 -13.97 4.40
C ASN A 12 -10.05 -13.85 5.36
N ALA A 13 -10.50 -14.95 5.96
CA ALA A 13 -11.54 -14.97 6.98
C ALA A 13 -11.07 -14.28 8.28
N GLU A 14 -11.98 -13.58 8.97
CA GLU A 14 -11.69 -13.04 10.29
C GLU A 14 -11.42 -14.18 11.29
N SER A 15 -10.23 -14.13 11.88
CA SER A 15 -9.75 -15.08 12.87
C SER A 15 -9.05 -14.30 13.96
N PRO A 16 -9.74 -14.01 15.09
CA PRO A 16 -9.15 -13.28 16.21
C PRO A 16 -8.10 -14.13 16.97
N LYS A 17 -7.99 -15.43 16.68
CA LYS A 17 -7.09 -16.39 17.32
C LYS A 17 -6.53 -17.37 16.30
N VAL A 18 -5.21 -17.55 16.26
CA VAL A 18 -4.55 -18.52 15.37
C VAL A 18 -4.18 -19.78 16.15
N LEU A 19 -4.56 -20.95 15.64
CA LEU A 19 -4.23 -22.25 16.21
C LEU A 19 -3.06 -22.90 15.47
N LEU A 20 -2.04 -23.35 16.21
CA LEU A 20 -0.91 -24.10 15.66
C LEU A 20 -0.95 -25.54 16.20
N THR A 21 -1.06 -26.51 15.29
CA THR A 21 -1.07 -27.95 15.60
C THR A 21 -0.14 -28.72 14.66
N LYS A 22 0.53 -29.75 15.20
CA LYS A 22 1.42 -30.65 14.43
C LYS A 22 0.65 -31.54 13.45
N LYS A 23 -0.62 -31.81 13.75
CA LYS A 23 -1.54 -32.62 12.91
C LYS A 23 -2.12 -31.82 11.73
N MET A 24 -1.28 -31.05 11.04
CA MET A 24 -1.62 -30.34 9.79
C MET A 24 -1.15 -31.14 8.56
N LEU A 25 -1.31 -32.48 8.57
CA LEU A 25 -0.93 -33.33 7.43
C LEU A 25 -2.06 -34.20 6.86
N ASP A 26 -3.26 -34.22 7.46
CA ASP A 26 -4.40 -34.97 6.91
C ASP A 26 -5.70 -34.17 6.74
N LEU A 27 -5.74 -32.90 7.14
CA LEU A 27 -6.89 -32.04 6.88
C LEU A 27 -6.69 -31.36 5.54
N LYS A 28 -7.40 -31.82 4.51
CA LYS A 28 -7.48 -31.05 3.26
C LYS A 28 -8.16 -29.73 3.62
N VAL A 29 -7.71 -28.62 3.02
CA VAL A 29 -8.34 -27.29 3.20
C VAL A 29 -9.86 -27.32 2.92
N GLN A 30 -10.30 -28.31 2.14
CA GLN A 30 -11.70 -28.58 1.82
C GLN A 30 -12.50 -29.16 3.00
N ASP A 31 -11.86 -29.82 3.97
CA ASP A 31 -12.50 -30.43 5.14
C ASP A 31 -12.66 -29.43 6.32
N VAL A 32 -12.03 -28.26 6.25
CA VAL A 32 -12.09 -27.20 7.28
C VAL A 32 -13.08 -26.10 6.91
N LEU A 33 -13.52 -26.06 5.64
CA LEU A 33 -14.41 -25.02 5.10
C LEU A 33 -15.79 -25.53 4.67
N THR A 34 -16.10 -26.82 4.86
CA THR A 34 -17.46 -27.32 4.69
C THR A 34 -18.21 -27.18 6.00
N ASP A 35 -19.33 -26.44 5.94
CA ASP A 35 -20.40 -26.31 6.91
C ASP A 35 -20.71 -27.61 7.69
N HIS A 36 -19.90 -27.90 8.70
CA HIS A 36 -20.26 -28.83 9.75
C HIS A 36 -20.29 -28.05 11.06
N ASP A 37 -21.52 -27.82 11.48
CA ASP A 37 -21.90 -27.55 12.86
C ASP A 37 -21.05 -28.40 13.83
N ASP A 38 -20.66 -27.77 14.95
CA ASP A 38 -20.10 -28.37 16.17
C ASP A 38 -18.57 -28.39 16.37
N ILE A 39 -17.78 -27.58 15.65
CA ILE A 39 -16.46 -27.17 16.18
C ILE A 39 -16.50 -25.68 16.54
N THR A 40 -17.08 -25.39 17.70
CA THR A 40 -16.99 -24.05 18.28
C THR A 40 -15.59 -23.81 18.85
N TRP A 41 -15.12 -22.56 18.81
CA TRP A 41 -13.87 -22.14 19.46
C TRP A 41 -13.82 -22.54 20.95
N GLU A 42 -14.98 -22.56 21.61
CA GLU A 42 -15.16 -22.99 23.00
C GLU A 42 -14.89 -24.48 23.20
N GLY A 43 -15.11 -25.33 22.18
CA GLY A 43 -14.76 -26.76 22.19
C GLY A 43 -13.27 -27.05 21.91
N LEU A 44 -12.57 -26.14 21.24
CA LEU A 44 -11.11 -26.23 20.96
C LEU A 44 -10.25 -25.69 22.11
N MET A 45 -10.75 -24.70 22.86
CA MET A 45 -10.01 -24.06 23.97
C MET A 45 -9.58 -25.02 25.09
N PRO A 46 -10.37 -26.04 25.52
CA PRO A 46 -9.93 -27.02 26.52
C PRO A 46 -8.75 -27.89 26.05
N ARG A 47 -8.48 -27.94 24.75
CA ARG A 47 -7.33 -28.66 24.16
C ARG A 47 -6.10 -27.78 23.99
N CYS A 48 -6.29 -26.46 23.89
CA CYS A 48 -5.19 -25.51 23.77
C CYS A 48 -4.52 -25.27 25.13
N GLN A 49 -3.36 -25.88 25.34
CA GLN A 49 -2.66 -25.86 26.63
C GLN A 49 -1.65 -24.71 26.77
N LEU A 50 -1.27 -24.06 25.66
CA LEU A 50 -0.29 -22.97 25.65
C LEU A 50 -0.77 -21.77 24.81
N TYR A 51 -0.62 -20.56 25.36
CA TYR A 51 -0.97 -19.30 24.70
C TYR A 51 0.22 -18.34 24.67
N ASP A 52 0.62 -17.88 23.49
CA ASP A 52 1.60 -16.79 23.32
C ASP A 52 0.84 -15.44 23.34
N TYR A 53 0.83 -14.80 24.51
CA TYR A 53 0.18 -13.49 24.72
C TYR A 53 0.75 -12.37 23.85
N GLN A 54 2.00 -12.50 23.40
CA GLN A 54 2.64 -11.46 22.61
C GLN A 54 2.06 -11.43 21.18
N TRP A 55 1.49 -12.54 20.69
CA TRP A 55 1.03 -12.67 19.31
C TRP A 55 -0.32 -13.36 19.12
N GLY A 56 -1.02 -13.72 20.20
CA GLY A 56 -2.37 -14.30 20.14
C GLY A 56 -2.44 -15.73 19.61
N LEU A 57 -1.35 -16.50 19.74
CA LEU A 57 -1.27 -17.88 19.23
C LEU A 57 -1.71 -18.89 20.29
N ASN A 58 -2.59 -19.81 19.90
CA ASN A 58 -3.01 -20.95 20.72
C ASN A 58 -2.36 -22.24 20.19
N ILE A 59 -1.81 -23.06 21.09
CA ILE A 59 -1.12 -24.30 20.74
C ILE A 59 -1.83 -25.47 21.41
N ASP A 60 -2.21 -26.43 20.57
CA ASP A 60 -3.08 -27.57 20.88
C ASP A 60 -2.41 -28.64 21.78
N ASN A 61 -1.09 -28.61 21.96
CA ASN A 61 -0.43 -29.59 22.83
C ASN A 61 0.86 -29.08 23.50
N SER A 62 1.01 -29.32 24.81
CA SER A 62 2.14 -28.84 25.63
C SER A 62 3.45 -29.61 25.41
N GLU A 63 3.39 -30.80 24.81
CA GLU A 63 4.57 -31.63 24.51
C GLU A 63 5.34 -31.16 23.26
N ASP A 64 4.74 -30.35 22.40
CA ASP A 64 5.40 -29.80 21.21
C ASP A 64 6.16 -28.50 21.52
N LYS A 65 7.06 -28.56 22.51
CA LYS A 65 8.11 -27.53 22.72
C LYS A 65 8.86 -27.21 21.41
N SER A 66 8.96 -28.19 20.53
CA SER A 66 9.56 -28.09 19.19
C SER A 66 8.87 -27.07 18.29
N ILE A 67 7.54 -26.98 18.31
CA ILE A 67 6.77 -26.00 17.51
C ILE A 67 6.99 -24.60 18.05
N MET A 68 6.93 -24.43 19.37
CA MET A 68 7.24 -23.14 20.00
C MET A 68 8.65 -22.66 19.69
N GLU A 69 9.61 -23.58 19.69
CA GLU A 69 11.00 -23.26 19.36
C GLU A 69 11.18 -22.97 17.86
N LEU A 70 10.47 -23.66 16.98
CA LEU A 70 10.43 -23.37 15.55
C LEU A 70 9.84 -21.98 15.28
N VAL A 71 8.69 -21.65 15.86
CA VAL A 71 8.04 -20.34 15.70
C VAL A 71 8.92 -19.23 16.25
N LYS A 72 9.57 -19.43 17.40
CA LYS A 72 10.56 -18.50 17.94
C LYS A 72 11.72 -18.27 16.97
N LYS A 73 12.25 -19.34 16.37
CA LYS A 73 13.34 -19.26 15.37
C LYS A 73 12.91 -18.53 14.09
N LEU A 74 11.71 -18.79 13.58
CA LEU A 74 11.14 -18.09 12.41
C LEU A 74 10.89 -16.60 12.69
N ARG A 75 10.67 -16.25 13.97
CA ARG A 75 10.43 -14.88 14.44
C ARG A 75 11.72 -14.10 14.71
N ASP A 76 12.78 -14.76 15.15
CA ASP A 76 14.03 -14.09 15.52
C ASP A 76 14.59 -13.30 14.32
N ALA A 77 15.04 -12.08 14.59
CA ALA A 77 15.69 -11.22 13.61
C ALA A 77 17.15 -11.67 13.37
N ASN A 78 17.32 -12.88 12.85
CA ASN A 78 18.62 -13.45 12.56
C ASN A 78 19.14 -12.96 11.21
N CYS A 79 20.41 -12.61 11.15
CA CYS A 79 21.07 -12.33 9.88
C CYS A 79 21.14 -13.62 9.04
N PRO A 80 20.64 -13.62 7.80
CA PRO A 80 20.67 -14.83 6.96
C PRO A 80 22.07 -15.17 6.42
N PHE A 81 23.04 -14.26 6.50
CA PHE A 81 24.41 -14.52 6.04
C PHE A 81 25.32 -15.08 7.13
N CYS A 82 25.24 -14.54 8.35
CA CYS A 82 26.16 -14.91 9.44
C CYS A 82 25.46 -15.51 10.66
N GLY A 83 24.12 -15.61 10.66
CA GLY A 83 23.35 -16.15 11.78
C GLY A 83 23.31 -15.25 13.02
N PHE A 84 23.87 -14.03 12.96
CA PHE A 84 23.88 -13.11 14.09
C PHE A 84 22.45 -12.72 14.49
N ARG A 85 22.12 -12.92 15.77
CA ARG A 85 20.80 -12.62 16.32
C ARG A 85 20.70 -11.14 16.65
N CYS A 86 19.87 -10.43 15.89
CA CYS A 86 19.58 -9.01 16.12
C CYS A 86 18.38 -8.85 17.05
N ARG A 87 18.28 -7.69 17.71
CA ARG A 87 17.19 -7.41 18.66
C ARG A 87 15.86 -7.14 17.97
N ASP A 88 15.91 -6.37 16.88
CA ASP A 88 14.74 -6.00 16.08
C ASP A 88 15.12 -5.86 14.60
N LEU A 89 14.13 -5.53 13.76
CA LEU A 89 14.34 -5.34 12.31
C LEU A 89 15.29 -4.18 12.00
N ARG A 90 15.29 -3.10 12.80
CA ARG A 90 16.16 -1.94 12.57
C ARG A 90 17.62 -2.30 12.84
N ASP A 91 17.85 -3.04 13.93
CA ASP A 91 19.14 -3.61 14.31
C ASP A 91 19.65 -4.56 13.21
N LEU A 92 18.78 -5.40 12.65
CA LEU A 92 19.10 -6.27 11.51
C LEU A 92 19.46 -5.46 10.25
N GLN A 93 18.71 -4.42 9.91
CA GLN A 93 19.02 -3.55 8.77
C GLN A 93 20.36 -2.83 8.96
N ALA A 94 20.65 -2.34 10.16
CA ALA A 94 21.93 -1.72 10.49
C ALA A 94 23.09 -2.72 10.38
N HIS A 95 22.91 -3.92 10.95
CA HIS A 95 23.87 -5.02 10.86
C HIS A 95 24.17 -5.40 9.40
N MET A 96 23.13 -5.53 8.57
CA MET A 96 23.26 -5.81 7.12
C MET A 96 24.08 -4.73 6.40
N ARG A 97 23.79 -3.44 6.67
CA ARG A 97 24.53 -2.32 6.05
C ARG A 97 26.01 -2.29 6.45
N GLN A 98 26.34 -2.67 7.68
CA GLN A 98 27.71 -2.60 8.21
C GLN A 98 28.54 -3.83 7.81
N ASN A 99 27.97 -5.04 7.96
CA ASN A 99 28.71 -6.30 7.86
C ASN A 99 28.51 -7.02 6.51
N HIS A 100 27.44 -6.71 5.78
CA HIS A 100 27.07 -7.36 4.52
C HIS A 100 26.85 -6.32 3.41
N LYS A 101 27.88 -5.49 3.20
CA LYS A 101 27.85 -4.39 2.22
C LYS A 101 27.42 -4.89 0.84
N GLY A 102 26.52 -4.14 0.23
CA GLY A 102 25.98 -4.46 -1.10
C GLY A 102 24.75 -5.37 -1.07
N TYR A 103 24.39 -5.96 0.07
CA TYR A 103 23.20 -6.79 0.24
C TYR A 103 22.17 -6.10 1.12
N GLN A 104 20.93 -6.03 0.64
CA GLN A 104 19.84 -5.37 1.36
C GLN A 104 18.47 -5.94 0.96
N HIS A 105 17.51 -5.78 1.87
CA HIS A 105 16.11 -6.07 1.61
C HIS A 105 15.45 -4.89 0.89
N CYS A 106 14.40 -5.15 0.12
CA CYS A 106 13.51 -4.09 -0.36
C CYS A 106 12.71 -3.50 0.82
N THR A 107 12.72 -2.18 0.97
CA THR A 107 12.03 -1.49 2.09
C THR A 107 10.51 -1.63 1.97
N LEU A 108 9.97 -1.51 0.75
CA LEU A 108 8.54 -1.67 0.48
C LEU A 108 8.07 -3.09 0.84
N CYS A 109 8.80 -4.12 0.41
CA CYS A 109 8.48 -5.51 0.78
C CYS A 109 8.63 -5.78 2.28
N LEU A 110 9.62 -5.19 2.94
CA LEU A 110 9.77 -5.33 4.39
C LEU A 110 8.59 -4.74 5.16
N GLU A 111 8.01 -3.65 4.67
CA GLU A 111 6.92 -2.94 5.33
C GLU A 111 5.56 -3.58 5.06
N SER A 112 5.33 -4.05 3.83
CA SER A 112 4.01 -4.49 3.36
C SER A 112 3.85 -6.00 3.20
N ARG A 113 4.93 -6.77 2.94
CA ARG A 113 4.82 -8.22 2.72
C ARG A 113 4.73 -8.97 4.05
N SER A 114 3.64 -9.71 4.25
CA SER A 114 3.36 -10.47 5.46
C SER A 114 4.06 -11.83 5.52
N VAL A 115 5.38 -11.85 5.41
CA VAL A 115 6.20 -13.07 5.53
C VAL A 115 7.10 -13.03 6.78
N PHE A 116 7.74 -14.14 7.12
CA PHE A 116 8.81 -14.15 8.14
C PHE A 116 10.05 -13.42 7.63
N LEU A 117 10.88 -12.89 8.53
CA LEU A 117 12.10 -12.16 8.13
C LEU A 117 13.08 -13.08 7.38
N CYS A 118 13.12 -14.36 7.75
CA CYS A 118 13.92 -15.36 7.05
C CYS A 118 13.41 -15.69 5.63
N GLU A 119 12.16 -15.34 5.31
CA GLU A 119 11.54 -15.53 3.98
C GLU A 119 11.60 -14.25 3.13
N GLN A 120 12.12 -13.16 3.70
CA GLN A 120 12.36 -11.94 2.93
C GLN A 120 13.56 -12.14 2.01
N ILE A 121 13.40 -11.70 0.77
CA ILE A 121 14.44 -11.83 -0.25
C ILE A 121 15.48 -10.74 -0.04
N ILE A 122 16.75 -11.12 -0.18
CA ILE A 122 17.87 -10.19 -0.15
C ILE A 122 18.42 -10.01 -1.56
N TYR A 123 18.58 -8.75 -1.91
CA TYR A 123 19.04 -8.29 -3.20
C TYR A 123 20.44 -7.68 -3.06
N THR A 124 21.24 -7.82 -4.10
CA THR A 124 22.35 -6.92 -4.36
C THR A 124 21.81 -5.54 -4.79
N ASN A 125 22.66 -4.52 -4.83
CA ASN A 125 22.25 -3.20 -5.32
C ASN A 125 21.66 -3.24 -6.75
N SER A 126 22.28 -4.00 -7.66
CA SER A 126 21.79 -4.14 -9.03
C SER A 126 20.47 -4.90 -9.09
N GLU A 127 20.35 -5.98 -8.31
CA GLU A 127 19.10 -6.76 -8.24
C GLU A 127 17.97 -5.93 -7.63
N LEU A 128 18.25 -5.09 -6.63
CA LEU A 128 17.23 -4.23 -6.00
C LEU A 128 16.73 -3.16 -6.97
N GLN A 129 17.63 -2.59 -7.79
CA GLN A 129 17.23 -1.68 -8.85
C GLN A 129 16.34 -2.34 -9.90
N GLN A 130 16.61 -3.62 -10.23
CA GLN A 130 15.75 -4.40 -11.12
C GLN A 130 14.40 -4.70 -10.46
N HIS A 131 14.40 -5.14 -9.20
CA HIS A 131 13.22 -5.44 -8.39
C HIS A 131 12.28 -4.22 -8.26
N ASN A 132 12.82 -3.02 -8.09
CA ASN A 132 12.00 -1.80 -7.98
C ASN A 132 11.51 -1.28 -9.33
N SER A 133 12.09 -1.73 -10.45
CA SER A 133 11.75 -1.23 -11.80
C SER A 133 10.63 -2.05 -12.40
N MET A 134 9.66 -1.37 -13.05
CA MET A 134 8.62 -2.08 -13.80
C MET A 134 9.06 -2.56 -15.19
N GLU A 135 10.20 -2.07 -15.67
CA GLU A 135 10.71 -2.36 -17.00
C GLU A 135 11.67 -3.56 -17.00
N LYS A 136 12.21 -3.90 -15.83
CA LYS A 136 13.22 -4.96 -15.66
C LYS A 136 12.68 -6.04 -14.75
N THR A 137 13.13 -7.26 -14.96
CA THR A 137 12.82 -8.39 -14.10
C THR A 137 14.06 -8.77 -13.30
N CYS A 138 13.87 -9.10 -12.01
CA CYS A 138 14.92 -9.72 -11.20
C CYS A 138 14.72 -11.24 -11.21
N LEU A 139 15.81 -12.00 -11.33
CA LEU A 139 15.76 -13.47 -11.30
C LEU A 139 15.29 -14.05 -9.96
N LYS A 140 15.41 -13.27 -8.87
CA LYS A 140 14.97 -13.68 -7.53
C LYS A 140 13.47 -13.45 -7.31
N ASP A 141 12.83 -12.68 -8.19
CA ASP A 141 11.42 -12.36 -8.06
C ASP A 141 10.53 -13.45 -8.67
N PRO A 142 9.28 -13.60 -8.19
CA PRO A 142 8.30 -14.46 -8.83
C PRO A 142 8.07 -14.06 -10.30
N PRO A 143 7.83 -15.00 -11.23
CA PRO A 143 7.63 -14.70 -12.65
C PRO A 143 6.47 -13.74 -12.96
N GLN A 144 5.46 -13.67 -12.08
CA GLN A 144 4.34 -12.75 -12.18
C GLN A 144 4.62 -11.35 -11.62
N PHE A 145 5.70 -11.19 -10.85
CA PHE A 145 6.07 -9.88 -10.31
C PHE A 145 6.57 -8.98 -11.44
N ARG A 146 6.16 -7.72 -11.40
CA ARG A 146 6.44 -6.71 -12.43
C ARG A 146 7.11 -5.48 -11.83
N GLY A 147 7.71 -5.60 -10.66
CA GLY A 147 8.28 -4.45 -9.94
C GLY A 147 7.25 -3.60 -9.21
N HIS A 148 7.78 -2.61 -8.49
CA HIS A 148 6.97 -1.68 -7.69
C HIS A 148 6.50 -0.49 -8.52
N PRO A 149 5.17 -0.23 -8.60
CA PRO A 149 4.66 0.89 -9.37
C PRO A 149 5.14 2.23 -8.81
N ALA A 150 5.45 3.17 -9.70
CA ALA A 150 5.95 4.49 -9.32
C ALA A 150 4.96 5.58 -9.70
N CYS A 151 4.86 6.61 -8.87
CA CYS A 151 4.14 7.83 -9.23
C CYS A 151 4.91 8.56 -10.33
N GLU A 152 4.22 8.88 -11.43
CA GLU A 152 4.78 9.60 -12.58
C GLU A 152 5.24 11.03 -12.25
N PHE A 153 4.67 11.63 -11.19
CA PHE A 153 4.98 12.99 -10.78
C PHE A 153 6.04 13.08 -9.69
N CYS A 154 6.01 12.15 -8.73
CA CYS A 154 6.92 12.13 -7.57
C CYS A 154 8.16 11.25 -7.79
N CYS A 155 8.13 10.35 -8.79
CA CYS A 155 9.16 9.31 -9.00
C CYS A 155 9.40 8.42 -7.77
N THR A 156 8.41 8.32 -6.88
CA THR A 156 8.44 7.46 -5.69
C THR A 156 7.76 6.13 -6.00
N ASN A 157 8.38 5.01 -5.63
CA ASN A 157 7.80 3.68 -5.74
C ASN A 157 6.86 3.35 -4.58
N PHE A 158 5.81 2.60 -4.87
CA PHE A 158 4.81 2.09 -3.94
C PHE A 158 4.78 0.57 -3.98
N TYR A 159 4.30 -0.08 -2.92
CA TYR A 159 4.32 -1.53 -2.85
C TYR A 159 3.45 -2.19 -3.94
N ASP A 160 2.24 -1.66 -4.14
CA ASP A 160 1.24 -2.14 -5.10
C ASP A 160 0.47 -0.97 -5.74
N ASN A 161 -0.41 -1.30 -6.69
CA ASN A 161 -1.23 -0.30 -7.38
C ASN A 161 -2.25 0.37 -6.45
N ASP A 162 -2.70 -0.31 -5.40
CA ASP A 162 -3.66 0.24 -4.45
C ASP A 162 -3.03 1.38 -3.64
N GLN A 163 -1.81 1.18 -3.14
CA GLN A 163 -1.05 2.25 -2.46
C GLN A 163 -0.69 3.39 -3.40
N LEU A 164 -0.34 3.10 -4.66
CA LEU A 164 -0.12 4.15 -5.65
C LEU A 164 -1.42 4.93 -5.90
N PHE A 165 -2.54 4.25 -6.06
CA PHE A 165 -3.84 4.88 -6.28
C PHE A 165 -4.21 5.82 -5.13
N ASP A 166 -4.08 5.34 -3.89
CA ASP A 166 -4.28 6.13 -2.69
C ASP A 166 -3.36 7.37 -2.63
N HIS A 167 -2.11 7.22 -3.05
CA HIS A 167 -1.17 8.32 -3.15
C HIS A 167 -1.62 9.34 -4.21
N MET A 168 -1.97 8.89 -5.41
CA MET A 168 -2.39 9.75 -6.51
C MET A 168 -3.60 10.59 -6.11
N HIS A 169 -4.56 9.98 -5.41
CA HIS A 169 -5.75 10.65 -4.93
C HIS A 169 -5.48 11.70 -3.83
N LYS A 170 -4.46 11.49 -2.99
CA LYS A 170 -4.15 12.38 -1.84
C LYS A 170 -3.11 13.45 -2.17
N ALA A 171 -2.21 13.19 -3.11
CA ALA A 171 -1.03 14.01 -3.36
C ALA A 171 -1.11 14.81 -4.67
N HIS A 172 -2.05 14.51 -5.55
CA HIS A 172 -2.19 15.15 -6.85
C HIS A 172 -3.60 15.67 -7.08
N GLU A 173 -3.68 16.70 -7.92
CA GLU A 173 -4.91 17.44 -8.16
C GLU A 173 -5.75 16.79 -9.25
N THR A 174 -7.06 16.91 -9.17
CA THR A 174 -7.98 16.42 -10.20
C THR A 174 -8.85 17.53 -10.75
N CYS A 175 -9.23 17.44 -12.02
CA CYS A 175 -10.15 18.37 -12.63
C CYS A 175 -11.60 17.94 -12.34
N HIS A 176 -12.28 18.70 -11.49
CA HIS A 176 -13.67 18.43 -11.11
C HIS A 176 -14.66 18.53 -12.29
N ILE A 177 -14.33 19.27 -13.35
CA ILE A 177 -15.16 19.34 -14.56
C ILE A 177 -14.98 18.09 -15.42
N CYS A 178 -13.72 17.68 -15.67
CA CYS A 178 -13.41 16.42 -16.34
C CYS A 178 -14.06 15.22 -15.64
N GLN A 179 -13.97 15.18 -14.31
CA GLN A 179 -14.58 14.12 -13.51
C GLN A 179 -16.11 14.07 -13.71
N LYS A 180 -16.79 15.22 -13.70
CA LYS A 180 -18.24 15.30 -14.00
C LYS A 180 -18.58 14.87 -15.43
N ASN A 181 -17.66 15.07 -16.36
CA ASN A 181 -17.81 14.67 -17.76
C ASN A 181 -17.37 13.21 -18.03
N GLY A 182 -17.10 12.41 -16.98
CA GLY A 182 -16.78 10.99 -17.08
C GLY A 182 -15.30 10.66 -17.25
N TYR A 183 -14.41 11.65 -17.20
CA TYR A 183 -12.96 11.43 -17.20
C TYR A 183 -12.45 11.28 -15.77
N GLU A 184 -12.62 10.08 -15.23
CA GLU A 184 -12.14 9.71 -13.89
C GLU A 184 -10.65 9.32 -13.92
N PHE A 185 -9.98 9.42 -12.76
CA PHE A 185 -8.58 9.04 -12.56
C PHE A 185 -7.55 9.81 -13.40
N VAL A 186 -7.88 11.04 -13.82
CA VAL A 186 -6.94 11.98 -14.43
C VAL A 186 -6.37 12.90 -13.36
N TYR A 187 -5.05 12.83 -13.16
CA TYR A 187 -4.33 13.56 -12.13
C TYR A 187 -3.39 14.61 -12.73
N TYR A 188 -3.18 15.69 -11.98
CA TYR A 188 -2.26 16.77 -12.31
C TYR A 188 -1.28 16.96 -11.15
N GLN A 189 0.00 17.10 -11.48
CA GLN A 189 1.09 17.17 -10.50
C GLN A 189 0.82 18.18 -9.37
N ASN A 190 0.28 19.36 -9.69
CA ASN A 190 0.00 20.43 -8.74
C ASN A 190 -1.03 21.42 -9.31
N MET A 191 -1.46 22.37 -8.46
CA MET A 191 -2.43 23.40 -8.82
C MET A 191 -2.04 24.24 -10.04
N ALA A 192 -0.75 24.54 -10.25
CA ALA A 192 -0.32 25.31 -11.41
C ALA A 192 -0.53 24.54 -12.73
N LYS A 193 -0.28 23.23 -12.73
CA LYS A 193 -0.58 22.36 -13.88
C LYS A 193 -2.08 22.21 -14.11
N LEU A 194 -2.86 22.09 -13.03
CA LEU A 194 -4.31 22.03 -13.12
C LEU A 194 -4.90 23.35 -13.66
N GLU A 195 -4.39 24.51 -13.23
CA GLU A 195 -4.83 25.80 -13.75
C GLU A 195 -4.47 25.97 -15.23
N SER A 196 -3.28 25.53 -15.64
CA SER A 196 -2.93 25.49 -17.06
C SER A 196 -3.93 24.66 -17.86
N HIS A 197 -4.35 23.51 -17.32
CA HIS A 197 -5.38 22.68 -17.93
C HIS A 197 -6.75 23.38 -18.00
N PHE A 198 -7.16 24.08 -16.94
CA PHE A 198 -8.39 24.87 -16.95
C PHE A 198 -8.40 25.92 -18.08
N ARG A 199 -7.27 26.58 -18.31
CA ARG A 199 -7.12 27.60 -19.37
C ARG A 199 -7.15 27.01 -20.78
N SER A 200 -6.65 25.78 -20.98
CA SER A 200 -6.55 25.15 -22.30
C SER A 200 -7.74 24.29 -22.68
N ASN A 201 -8.42 23.69 -21.70
CA ASN A 201 -9.43 22.65 -21.95
C ASN A 201 -10.83 23.01 -21.44
N HIS A 202 -10.96 24.09 -20.65
CA HIS A 202 -12.22 24.53 -20.08
C HIS A 202 -12.42 26.05 -20.26
N TYR A 203 -13.59 26.54 -19.87
CA TYR A 203 -13.90 27.96 -19.91
C TYR A 203 -13.41 28.62 -18.62
N TYR A 204 -12.26 29.29 -18.68
CA TYR A 204 -11.61 29.88 -17.50
C TYR A 204 -11.71 31.42 -17.50
N CYS A 205 -12.03 32.01 -16.35
CA CYS A 205 -12.04 33.46 -16.18
C CYS A 205 -10.64 33.97 -15.80
N ASP A 206 -9.98 34.63 -16.76
CA ASP A 206 -8.65 35.21 -16.56
C ASP A 206 -8.65 36.71 -16.21
N HIS A 207 -9.79 37.23 -15.73
CA HIS A 207 -9.89 38.63 -15.38
C HIS A 207 -8.99 38.96 -14.17
N PRO A 208 -8.08 39.95 -14.24
CA PRO A 208 -7.11 40.23 -13.17
C PRO A 208 -7.74 40.56 -11.81
N GLU A 209 -8.94 41.12 -11.82
CA GLU A 209 -9.69 41.49 -10.61
C GLU A 209 -10.57 40.35 -10.06
N CYS A 210 -10.57 39.17 -10.70
CA CYS A 210 -11.35 38.04 -10.22
C CYS A 210 -10.71 37.41 -8.97
N GLN A 211 -11.32 37.63 -7.81
CA GLN A 211 -10.82 37.18 -6.49
C GLN A 211 -11.09 35.70 -6.19
N MET A 212 -11.82 35.01 -7.06
CA MET A 212 -12.17 33.60 -6.89
C MET A 212 -10.93 32.70 -6.99
N SER A 213 -10.95 31.57 -6.29
CA SER A 213 -9.89 30.58 -6.42
C SER A 213 -9.82 30.01 -7.84
N PRO A 214 -8.69 29.44 -8.30
CA PRO A 214 -8.60 28.82 -9.63
C PRO A 214 -9.69 27.74 -9.88
N LEU A 215 -10.15 27.05 -8.84
CA LEU A 215 -11.21 26.05 -8.91
C LEU A 215 -12.60 26.65 -9.16
N GLU A 216 -12.83 27.89 -8.75
CA GLU A 216 -14.13 28.57 -8.91
C GLU A 216 -14.18 29.45 -10.17
N ARG A 217 -13.02 29.79 -10.73
CA ARG A 217 -12.90 30.57 -11.98
C ARG A 217 -13.05 29.73 -13.25
N VAL A 218 -13.27 28.42 -13.14
CA VAL A 218 -13.41 27.50 -14.28
C VAL A 218 -14.85 27.00 -14.41
N PHE A 219 -15.34 26.94 -15.65
CA PHE A 219 -16.73 26.62 -15.97
C PHE A 219 -16.84 25.51 -17.02
N ASN A 220 -17.94 24.74 -16.96
CA ASN A 220 -18.19 23.63 -17.89
C ASN A 220 -18.64 24.13 -19.27
N THR A 221 -19.32 25.28 -19.34
CA THR A 221 -19.85 25.83 -20.59
C THR A 221 -19.45 27.30 -20.79
N ASP A 222 -19.41 27.75 -22.06
CA ASP A 222 -19.18 29.15 -22.43
C ASP A 222 -20.25 30.07 -21.83
N LEU A 223 -21.50 29.59 -21.77
CA LEU A 223 -22.62 30.36 -21.24
C LEU A 223 -22.40 30.70 -19.75
N ASP A 224 -21.95 29.72 -18.96
CA ASP A 224 -21.66 29.92 -17.53
C ASP A 224 -20.55 30.96 -17.32
N LEU A 225 -19.48 30.90 -18.13
CA LEU A 225 -18.40 31.89 -18.10
C LEU A 225 -18.92 33.30 -18.44
N ARG A 226 -19.74 33.43 -19.48
CA ARG A 226 -20.33 34.74 -19.86
C ARG A 226 -21.23 35.30 -18.76
N CYS A 227 -22.05 34.46 -18.14
CA CYS A 227 -22.88 34.85 -16.99
C CYS A 227 -22.01 35.34 -15.83
N HIS A 228 -20.94 34.61 -15.50
CA HIS A 228 -19.97 35.02 -14.48
C HIS A 228 -19.35 36.38 -14.81
N GLN A 229 -18.85 36.57 -16.04
CA GLN A 229 -18.23 37.82 -16.46
C GLN A 229 -19.19 39.01 -16.39
N GLN A 230 -20.45 38.84 -16.75
CA GLN A 230 -21.46 39.90 -16.64
C GLN A 230 -21.74 40.28 -15.18
N GLN A 231 -21.84 39.29 -14.28
CA GLN A 231 -22.15 39.53 -12.87
C GLN A 231 -20.97 40.12 -12.10
N MET A 232 -19.76 39.58 -12.33
CA MET A 232 -18.56 39.90 -11.55
C MET A 232 -17.70 41.00 -12.18
N HIS A 233 -17.76 41.16 -13.50
CA HIS A 233 -16.90 42.10 -14.27
C HIS A 233 -17.70 43.07 -15.15
N GLY A 234 -19.04 43.08 -15.08
CA GLY A 234 -19.92 43.86 -15.95
C GLY A 234 -19.97 45.38 -15.72
N LYS A 235 -18.89 46.01 -15.23
CA LYS A 235 -18.82 47.47 -15.07
C LYS A 235 -17.66 48.07 -15.86
N GLY A 236 -17.97 48.59 -17.06
CA GLY A 236 -16.98 49.34 -17.86
C GLY A 236 -17.38 49.84 -19.24
N GLY A 237 -18.66 49.82 -19.63
CA GLY A 237 -19.11 50.41 -20.90
C GLY A 237 -19.28 51.93 -20.86
N LYS A 238 -18.24 52.71 -20.55
CA LYS A 238 -18.23 54.15 -20.88
C LYS A 238 -17.93 54.29 -22.37
N LYS A 239 -18.98 54.22 -23.20
CA LYS A 239 -18.93 54.82 -24.54
C LYS A 239 -19.09 56.32 -24.38
N GLU A 240 -18.00 57.06 -24.60
CA GLU A 240 -18.06 58.46 -24.99
C GLU A 240 -19.06 58.60 -26.16
N ARG A 241 -20.11 59.39 -25.95
CA ARG A 241 -20.89 59.96 -27.04
C ARG A 241 -20.45 61.42 -27.12
N GLY A 242 -19.65 61.71 -28.16
CA GLY A 242 -19.50 63.06 -28.68
C GLY A 242 -20.77 63.55 -29.37
#